data_AF-D3SZJ4-F1
#
_entry.id   AF-D3SZJ4-F1
#
_cell.length_a   1.000
_cell.length_b   1.000
_cell.length_c   1.000
_cell.angle_alpha   90.00
_cell.angle_beta   90.00
_cell.angle_gamma   90.00
#
_symmetry.space_group_name_H-M   'P 1'
#
loop_
_entity.id
_entity.type
_entity.pdbx_description
1 polymer ?
#
loop_
_entity_poly.entity_id
_entity_poly.type
_entity_poly.pdbx_seq_one_letter_code
_entity_poly.pdbx_strand_id
1 'polypeptide(L)'
;MAYGTDPRERYSYGEVSDDERREFLKALGVIAGGTIAGATLHDLRAEVSSGTASGLAEMGQGIRDGLTGSLDATLLSNQLGALTASFEQLPELEAMGVPEAGSEAYQALTEPAWAINEHLADVGFFASAEQTLPAFTPEHIETTTRQLLHLDALPATLAEVGFAEQEQAALVTNIVNAREQLSWWMPAEAYPPAEAVDDGVVHDYVAPLHQRAAEGSLLWIDGLDHFLWTNEVLVTSEMIDRGLWDIKSMLGGYYLMGSAARDLAEGSIADEHLSTLISGSSAIMIIGQEFLLDDVIRITDDKRAPTGVTSQ
;
A
#
# COMPACT_ATOMS: atom_id res chain seq x y z
N MET A 1 -14.26 -2.32 -20.99
CA MET A 1 -12.80 -2.42 -20.84
C MET A 1 -12.42 -3.89 -20.92
N ALA A 2 -11.41 -4.24 -21.71
CA ALA A 2 -10.95 -5.63 -21.78
C ALA A 2 -10.27 -5.92 -20.44
N TYR A 3 -10.96 -6.65 -19.56
CA TYR A 3 -10.38 -7.07 -18.30
C TYR A 3 -9.20 -7.99 -18.61
N GLY A 4 -8.01 -7.52 -18.27
CA GLY A 4 -6.84 -8.36 -18.16
C GLY A 4 -7.08 -9.49 -17.16
N THR A 5 -6.14 -10.41 -17.12
CA THR A 5 -6.07 -11.53 -16.16
C THR A 5 -6.41 -11.07 -14.75
N ASP A 6 -7.17 -11.88 -14.03
CA ASP A 6 -7.68 -11.55 -12.69
C ASP A 6 -6.52 -11.18 -11.75
N PRO A 7 -6.50 -9.96 -11.16
CA PRO A 7 -5.50 -9.55 -10.17
C PRO A 7 -5.18 -10.62 -9.13
N ARG A 8 -6.21 -11.35 -8.70
CA ARG A 8 -6.17 -12.31 -7.59
C ARG A 8 -5.27 -13.49 -7.86
N GLU A 9 -5.03 -13.82 -9.14
CA GLU A 9 -4.10 -14.90 -9.51
C GLU A 9 -2.62 -14.49 -9.42
N ARG A 10 -2.33 -13.22 -9.12
CA ARG A 10 -0.97 -12.65 -9.12
C ARG A 10 -0.58 -11.94 -7.82
N TYR A 11 -1.43 -12.02 -6.80
CA TYR A 11 -1.24 -11.37 -5.52
C TYR A 11 -0.67 -12.35 -4.50
N SER A 12 0.50 -12.00 -3.99
CA SER A 12 1.24 -12.77 -3.01
C SER A 12 0.79 -12.43 -1.59
N TYR A 13 0.22 -13.42 -0.88
CA TYR A 13 -0.11 -13.33 0.55
C TYR A 13 1.10 -13.74 1.40
N GLY A 14 2.07 -12.84 1.55
CA GLY A 14 3.26 -13.04 2.38
C GLY A 14 4.35 -13.95 1.80
N GLU A 15 4.08 -14.70 0.73
CA GLU A 15 5.07 -15.51 0.01
C GLU A 15 4.92 -15.37 -1.51
N VAL A 16 6.05 -15.28 -2.22
CA VAL A 16 6.09 -15.18 -3.69
C VAL A 16 6.19 -16.57 -4.31
N SER A 17 5.19 -16.93 -5.12
CA SER A 17 5.21 -18.14 -5.95
C SER A 17 6.12 -18.00 -7.17
N ASP A 18 6.48 -19.14 -7.78
CA ASP A 18 7.28 -19.15 -9.01
C ASP A 18 6.59 -18.42 -10.18
N ASP A 19 5.26 -18.45 -10.25
CA ASP A 19 4.49 -17.81 -11.32
C ASP A 19 4.50 -16.29 -11.14
N GLU A 20 4.31 -15.81 -9.92
CA GLU A 20 4.37 -14.39 -9.55
C GLU A 20 5.77 -13.82 -9.75
N ARG A 21 6.82 -14.54 -9.31
CA ARG A 21 8.21 -14.16 -9.56
C ARG A 21 8.49 -14.05 -11.05
N ARG A 22 8.01 -14.99 -11.86
CA ARG A 22 8.24 -14.96 -13.32
C ARG A 22 7.55 -13.76 -13.98
N GLU A 23 6.33 -13.44 -13.60
CA GLU A 23 5.64 -12.26 -14.14
C GLU A 23 6.31 -10.96 -13.66
N PHE A 24 6.74 -10.89 -12.41
CA PHE A 24 7.52 -9.78 -11.86
C PHE A 24 8.80 -9.52 -12.67
N LEU A 25 9.63 -10.56 -12.83
CA LEU A 25 10.90 -10.46 -13.55
C LEU A 25 10.67 -10.08 -15.02
N LYS A 26 9.67 -10.69 -15.65
CA LYS A 26 9.31 -10.41 -17.04
C LYS A 26 8.85 -8.95 -17.24
N ALA A 27 8.04 -8.42 -16.32
CA ALA A 27 7.65 -7.01 -16.35
C ALA A 27 8.88 -6.10 -16.19
N LEU A 28 9.84 -6.50 -15.36
CA LEU A 28 11.12 -5.83 -15.23
C LEU A 28 12.14 -6.20 -16.34
N GLY A 29 11.70 -6.76 -17.47
CA GLY A 29 12.55 -7.06 -18.62
C GLY A 29 13.65 -8.09 -18.36
N VAL A 30 13.54 -8.87 -17.28
CA VAL A 30 14.45 -9.95 -16.91
C VAL A 30 13.84 -11.28 -17.38
N ILE A 31 14.64 -12.07 -18.11
CA ILE A 31 14.26 -13.43 -18.49
C ILE A 31 14.56 -14.34 -17.30
N ALA A 32 13.52 -14.76 -16.59
CA ALA A 32 13.66 -15.64 -15.44
C ALA A 32 14.35 -16.97 -15.82
N GLY A 33 15.44 -17.30 -15.13
CA GLY A 33 16.07 -18.61 -15.16
C GLY A 33 15.80 -19.38 -13.86
N GLY A 34 15.29 -20.61 -13.96
CA GLY A 34 15.08 -21.50 -12.80
C GLY A 34 13.87 -21.17 -11.92
N THR A 35 13.51 -22.15 -11.08
CA THR A 35 12.46 -22.08 -10.04
C THR A 35 13.08 -21.73 -8.68
N ILE A 36 12.53 -20.72 -8.01
CA ILE A 36 12.89 -20.29 -6.66
C ILE A 36 11.58 -19.90 -5.97
N ALA A 37 10.89 -20.89 -5.39
CA ALA A 37 9.77 -20.63 -4.50
C ALA A 37 10.29 -19.94 -3.22
N GLY A 38 9.56 -18.94 -2.73
CA GLY A 38 9.95 -18.20 -1.53
C GLY A 38 11.12 -17.23 -1.75
N ALA A 39 11.15 -16.55 -2.90
CA ALA A 39 12.18 -15.56 -3.22
C ALA A 39 12.21 -14.42 -2.19
N THR A 40 13.42 -13.98 -1.81
CA THR A 40 13.63 -12.85 -0.90
C THR A 40 13.84 -11.54 -1.67
N LEU A 41 13.76 -10.38 -0.99
CA LEU A 41 14.13 -9.10 -1.60
C LEU A 41 15.57 -9.10 -2.13
N HIS A 42 16.49 -9.77 -1.43
CA HIS A 42 17.86 -9.89 -1.87
C HIS A 42 17.98 -10.67 -3.18
N ASP A 43 17.21 -11.75 -3.34
CA ASP A 43 17.16 -12.53 -4.58
C ASP A 43 16.60 -11.70 -5.74
N LEU A 44 15.49 -10.97 -5.51
CA LEU A 44 14.90 -10.08 -6.50
C LEU A 44 15.86 -8.96 -6.92
N ARG A 45 16.56 -8.35 -5.96
CA ARG A 45 17.57 -7.31 -6.21
C ARG A 45 18.74 -7.86 -7.03
N ALA A 46 19.17 -9.10 -6.81
CA ALA A 46 20.28 -9.70 -7.55
C ALA A 46 19.95 -9.93 -9.04
N GLU A 47 18.67 -10.11 -9.38
CA GLU A 47 18.21 -10.35 -10.75
C GLU A 47 17.89 -9.07 -11.52
N VAL A 48 17.53 -8.00 -10.82
CA VAL A 48 17.08 -6.75 -11.41
C VAL A 48 18.21 -5.73 -11.37
N SER A 49 18.62 -5.21 -12.53
CA SER A 49 19.61 -4.11 -12.56
C SER A 49 19.01 -2.80 -12.05
N SER A 50 19.82 -1.99 -11.35
CA SER A 50 19.50 -0.60 -11.05
C SER A 50 19.41 0.18 -12.36
N GLY A 51 18.18 0.41 -12.84
CA GLY A 51 17.93 1.24 -14.00
C GLY A 51 18.36 2.69 -13.75
N THR A 52 18.32 3.53 -14.79
CA THR A 52 18.51 4.97 -14.63
C THR A 52 17.32 5.58 -13.89
N ALA A 53 17.56 6.18 -12.71
CA ALA A 53 16.56 6.93 -11.90
C ALA A 53 16.19 8.29 -12.53
N SER A 54 16.08 8.36 -13.86
CA SER A 54 15.92 9.61 -14.59
C SER A 54 14.61 10.29 -14.18
N GLY A 55 14.71 11.52 -13.67
CA GLY A 55 13.57 12.34 -13.26
C GLY A 55 13.13 12.18 -11.81
N LEU A 56 13.49 11.09 -11.11
CA LEU A 56 13.07 10.88 -9.72
C LEU A 56 13.67 11.91 -8.76
N ALA A 57 14.95 12.28 -8.94
CA ALA A 57 15.58 13.33 -8.14
C ALA A 57 14.90 14.70 -8.36
N GLU A 58 14.53 15.04 -9.59
CA GLU A 58 13.80 16.28 -9.88
C GLU A 58 12.41 16.27 -9.24
N MET A 59 11.73 15.12 -9.23
CA MET A 59 10.45 14.95 -8.56
C MET A 59 10.58 15.10 -7.04
N GLY A 60 11.56 14.44 -6.41
CA GLY A 60 11.76 14.58 -4.95
C GLY A 60 12.09 16.02 -4.55
N GLN A 61 12.92 16.71 -5.35
CA GLN A 61 13.23 18.12 -5.10
C GLN A 61 11.99 18.99 -5.22
N GLY A 62 11.12 18.75 -6.22
CA GLY A 62 9.85 19.47 -6.35
C GLY A 62 8.92 19.26 -5.15
N ILE A 63 8.90 18.06 -4.57
CA ILE A 63 8.14 17.76 -3.34
C ILE A 63 8.70 18.54 -2.16
N ARG A 64 10.03 18.51 -1.99
CA ARG A 64 10.73 19.25 -0.93
C ARG A 64 10.45 20.75 -1.00
N ASP A 65 10.50 21.31 -2.20
CA ASP A 65 10.33 22.75 -2.43
C ASP A 65 8.86 23.20 -2.39
N GLY A 66 7.91 22.28 -2.60
CA GLY A 66 6.48 22.57 -2.64
C GLY A 66 5.75 22.50 -1.29
N LEU A 67 6.44 22.18 -0.19
CA LEU A 67 5.85 22.18 1.15
C LEU A 67 5.40 23.60 1.56
N THR A 68 4.19 23.72 2.09
CA THR A 68 3.62 24.98 2.58
C THR A 68 3.91 25.25 4.06
N GLY A 69 4.44 24.25 4.77
CA GLY A 69 4.83 24.30 6.17
C GLY A 69 6.14 23.56 6.43
N SER A 70 6.47 23.36 7.71
CA SER A 70 7.65 22.60 8.12
C SER A 70 7.23 21.25 8.70
N LEU A 71 7.88 20.18 8.24
CA LEU A 71 7.67 18.85 8.80
C LEU A 71 8.21 18.79 10.24
N ASP A 72 7.41 18.31 11.18
CA ASP A 72 7.80 18.09 12.57
C ASP A 72 8.40 16.68 12.71
N ALA A 73 9.73 16.60 12.69
CA ALA A 73 10.47 15.36 12.84
C ALA A 73 10.17 14.65 14.19
N THR A 74 9.89 15.41 15.25
CA THR A 74 9.61 14.83 16.59
C THR A 74 8.24 14.18 16.60
N LEU A 75 7.22 14.85 16.04
CA LEU A 75 5.89 14.27 15.86
C LEU A 75 5.98 13.00 15.02
N LEU A 76 6.61 13.07 13.84
CA LEU A 76 6.74 11.93 12.93
C LEU A 76 7.45 10.75 13.59
N SER A 77 8.57 10.99 14.31
CA SER A 77 9.28 9.95 15.03
C SER A 77 8.45 9.31 16.14
N ASN A 78 7.74 10.11 16.94
CA ASN A 78 6.89 9.60 18.01
C ASN A 78 5.74 8.75 17.47
N GLN A 79 5.06 9.23 16.41
CA GLN A 79 3.92 8.53 15.84
C GLN A 79 4.34 7.29 15.04
N LEU A 80 5.50 7.30 14.38
CA LEU A 80 6.06 6.07 13.78
C LEU A 80 6.37 5.03 14.85
N GLY A 81 6.94 5.42 16.00
CA GLY A 81 7.17 4.51 17.11
C GLY A 81 5.88 3.94 17.71
N ALA A 82 4.81 4.74 17.80
CA ALA A 82 3.50 4.27 18.21
C ALA A 82 2.86 3.35 17.14
N LEU A 83 3.04 3.65 15.86
CA LEU A 83 2.59 2.80 14.75
C LEU A 83 3.29 1.45 14.77
N THR A 84 4.60 1.38 15.07
CA THR A 84 5.30 0.11 15.28
C THR A 84 4.62 -0.75 16.36
N ALA A 85 4.16 -0.15 17.45
CA ALA A 85 3.41 -0.87 18.48
C ALA A 85 2.03 -1.35 18.00
N SER A 86 1.40 -0.71 17.01
CA SER A 86 0.19 -1.22 16.37
C SER A 86 0.43 -2.53 15.62
N PHE A 87 1.59 -2.70 14.97
CA PHE A 87 1.92 -3.96 14.28
C PHE A 87 2.03 -5.14 15.24
N GLU A 88 2.46 -4.90 16.48
CA GLU A 88 2.56 -5.95 17.51
C GLU A 88 1.18 -6.51 17.92
N GLN A 89 0.09 -5.80 17.61
CA GLN A 89 -1.29 -6.21 17.92
C GLN A 89 -1.90 -7.11 16.84
N LEU A 90 -1.32 -7.19 15.64
CA LEU A 90 -1.88 -7.98 14.53
C LEU A 90 -2.12 -9.47 14.87
N PRO A 91 -1.20 -10.18 15.58
CA PRO A 91 -1.45 -11.57 15.98
C PRO A 91 -2.62 -11.72 16.97
N GLU A 92 -2.90 -10.69 17.77
CA GLU A 92 -4.03 -10.70 18.70
C GLU A 92 -5.36 -10.56 17.95
N LEU A 93 -5.38 -9.75 16.87
CA LEU A 93 -6.54 -9.63 15.98
C LEU A 93 -6.81 -10.93 15.21
N GLU A 94 -5.76 -11.61 14.75
CA GLU A 94 -5.88 -12.95 14.15
C GLU A 94 -6.55 -13.94 15.12
N ALA A 95 -6.08 -13.98 16.37
CA ALA A 95 -6.62 -14.86 17.39
C ALA A 95 -8.05 -14.48 17.83
N MET A 96 -8.40 -13.20 17.79
CA MET A 96 -9.74 -12.69 18.09
C MET A 96 -10.76 -13.10 17.02
N GLY A 97 -10.36 -13.08 15.75
CA GLY A 97 -11.27 -13.31 14.64
C GLY A 97 -12.24 -12.13 14.45
N VAL A 98 -13.55 -12.37 14.63
CA VAL A 98 -14.55 -11.32 14.48
C VAL A 98 -14.65 -10.50 15.78
N PRO A 99 -14.52 -9.16 15.72
CA PRO A 99 -14.63 -8.31 16.90
C PRO A 99 -16.06 -8.28 17.47
N GLU A 100 -16.17 -8.05 18.79
CA GLU A 100 -17.46 -7.87 19.46
C GLU A 100 -18.13 -6.54 19.07
N ALA A 101 -19.45 -6.47 19.29
CA ALA A 101 -20.24 -5.26 19.03
C ALA A 101 -19.70 -4.05 19.80
N GLY A 102 -19.33 -2.98 19.09
CA GLY A 102 -18.78 -1.76 19.69
C GLY A 102 -17.31 -1.85 20.09
N SER A 103 -16.59 -2.88 19.63
CA SER A 103 -15.14 -2.93 19.63
C SER A 103 -14.54 -1.88 18.68
N GLU A 104 -13.32 -1.46 18.96
CA GLU A 104 -12.51 -0.51 18.18
C GLU A 104 -11.11 -1.09 17.95
N ALA A 105 -11.01 -2.41 17.78
CA ALA A 105 -9.75 -3.15 17.78
C ALA A 105 -8.93 -2.92 16.50
N TYR A 106 -9.60 -2.83 15.35
CA TYR A 106 -8.96 -2.45 14.08
C TYR A 106 -8.74 -0.95 14.02
N GLN A 107 -9.71 -0.14 14.46
CA GLN A 107 -9.57 1.31 14.54
C GLN A 107 -8.37 1.75 15.40
N ALA A 108 -8.10 1.06 16.51
CA ALA A 108 -6.95 1.36 17.37
C ALA A 108 -5.59 1.24 16.65
N LEU A 109 -5.51 0.45 15.57
CA LEU A 109 -4.27 0.31 14.79
C LEU A 109 -3.89 1.63 14.09
N THR A 110 -4.87 2.44 13.70
CA THR A 110 -4.67 3.60 12.80
C THR A 110 -4.45 4.91 13.55
N GLU A 111 -4.73 4.99 14.85
CA GLU A 111 -4.63 6.25 15.61
C GLU A 111 -3.29 6.99 15.41
N PRO A 112 -2.12 6.32 15.47
CA PRO A 112 -0.85 7.01 15.21
C PRO A 112 -0.69 7.46 13.76
N ALA A 113 -1.21 6.67 12.82
CA ALA A 113 -1.15 6.97 11.39
C ALA A 113 -2.06 8.16 11.02
N TRP A 114 -3.20 8.33 11.68
CA TRP A 114 -4.02 9.55 11.54
C TRP A 114 -3.27 10.81 11.95
N ALA A 115 -2.54 10.78 13.08
CA ALA A 115 -1.74 11.91 13.51
C ALA A 115 -0.61 12.26 12.52
N ILE A 116 -0.01 11.26 11.87
CA ILE A 116 0.93 11.48 10.76
C ILE A 116 0.18 12.09 9.56
N ASN A 117 -0.97 11.54 9.19
CA ASN A 117 -1.76 11.98 8.04
C ASN A 117 -2.12 13.46 8.11
N GLU A 118 -2.70 13.87 9.24
CA GLU A 118 -3.13 15.24 9.50
C GLU A 118 -1.95 16.20 9.37
N HIS A 119 -0.80 15.83 9.96
CA HIS A 119 0.41 16.64 9.87
C HIS A 119 0.95 16.74 8.43
N LEU A 120 0.94 15.64 7.66
CA LEU A 120 1.35 15.66 6.24
C LEU A 120 0.41 16.52 5.39
N ALA A 121 -0.90 16.44 5.63
CA ALA A 121 -1.89 17.27 4.96
C ALA A 121 -1.69 18.76 5.29
N ASP A 122 -1.50 19.10 6.57
CA ASP A 122 -1.34 20.48 7.05
C ASP A 122 -0.10 21.19 6.47
N VAL A 123 0.99 20.47 6.23
CA VAL A 123 2.21 21.04 5.62
C VAL A 123 2.21 21.01 4.10
N GLY A 124 1.10 20.59 3.47
CA GLY A 124 0.95 20.55 2.02
C GLY A 124 1.73 19.42 1.34
N PHE A 125 2.13 18.38 2.07
CA PHE A 125 2.93 17.26 1.53
C PHE A 125 2.22 16.57 0.37
N PHE A 126 0.95 16.22 0.54
CA PHE A 126 0.19 15.53 -0.50
C PHE A 126 -0.13 16.42 -1.71
N ALA A 127 -0.40 17.70 -1.49
CA ALA A 127 -0.62 18.66 -2.57
C ALA A 127 0.65 18.86 -3.41
N SER A 128 1.81 18.86 -2.75
CA SER A 128 3.11 18.94 -3.42
C SER A 128 3.45 17.66 -4.19
N ALA A 129 3.17 16.49 -3.60
CA ALA A 129 3.29 15.20 -4.28
C ALA A 129 2.42 15.13 -5.55
N GLU A 130 1.16 15.55 -5.48
CA GLU A 130 0.22 15.59 -6.61
C GLU A 130 0.72 16.43 -7.79
N GLN A 131 1.32 17.60 -7.50
CA GLN A 131 1.82 18.50 -8.53
C GLN A 131 3.10 18.00 -9.20
N THR A 132 3.81 17.09 -8.54
CA THR A 132 5.19 16.75 -8.90
C THR A 132 5.35 15.33 -9.41
N LEU A 133 4.58 14.38 -8.86
CA LEU A 133 4.63 12.98 -9.24
C LEU A 133 3.67 12.72 -10.41
N PRO A 134 4.09 11.89 -11.39
CA PRO A 134 3.22 11.52 -12.49
C PRO A 134 2.10 10.58 -12.00
N ALA A 135 1.07 10.43 -12.83
CA ALA A 135 0.10 9.34 -12.66
C ALA A 135 0.82 7.98 -12.65
N PHE A 136 0.20 6.98 -12.01
CA PHE A 136 0.70 5.62 -12.11
C PHE A 136 0.54 5.10 -13.54
N THR A 137 1.66 4.93 -14.22
CA THR A 137 1.73 4.20 -15.49
C THR A 137 2.54 2.92 -15.26
N PRO A 138 2.33 1.85 -16.05
CA PRO A 138 3.16 0.65 -15.95
C PRO A 138 4.66 0.95 -15.97
N GLU A 139 5.11 1.86 -16.85
CA GLU A 139 6.52 2.28 -16.95
C GLU A 139 7.01 3.01 -15.69
N HIS A 140 6.21 3.91 -15.12
CA HIS A 140 6.57 4.60 -13.88
C HIS A 140 6.62 3.64 -12.68
N ILE A 141 5.67 2.70 -12.60
CA ILE A 141 5.66 1.66 -11.58
C ILE A 141 6.89 0.77 -11.70
N GLU A 142 7.20 0.25 -12.89
CA GLU A 142 8.38 -0.58 -13.12
C GLU A 142 9.68 0.17 -12.75
N THR A 143 9.79 1.45 -13.13
CA THR A 143 10.95 2.29 -12.80
C THR A 143 11.08 2.51 -11.29
N THR A 144 9.97 2.84 -10.63
CA THR A 144 9.92 3.06 -9.17
C THR A 144 10.26 1.78 -8.42
N THR A 145 9.70 0.63 -8.81
CA THR A 145 10.00 -0.66 -8.17
C THR A 145 11.47 -1.05 -8.32
N ARG A 146 12.10 -0.78 -9.47
CA ARG A 146 13.56 -0.99 -9.61
C ARG A 146 14.35 -0.16 -8.61
N GLN A 147 13.99 1.11 -8.41
CA GLN A 147 14.68 1.95 -7.43
C GLN A 147 14.40 1.49 -6.00
N LEU A 148 13.15 1.13 -5.70
CA LEU A 148 12.74 0.62 -4.39
C LEU A 148 13.54 -0.63 -3.99
N LEU A 149 13.71 -1.59 -4.91
CA LEU A 149 14.56 -2.78 -4.71
C LEU A 149 16.02 -2.47 -4.37
N HIS A 150 16.52 -1.31 -4.79
CA HIS A 150 17.90 -0.89 -4.59
C HIS A 150 18.10 0.08 -3.42
N LEU A 151 17.02 0.41 -2.69
CA LEU A 151 17.13 1.15 -1.44
C LEU A 151 17.72 0.22 -0.36
N ASP A 152 18.96 0.49 0.04
CA ASP A 152 19.67 -0.33 1.03
C ASP A 152 18.94 -0.39 2.38
N ALA A 153 18.19 0.65 2.74
CA ALA A 153 17.45 0.74 4.00
C ALA A 153 16.09 0.02 3.98
N LEU A 154 15.55 -0.36 2.81
CA LEU A 154 14.19 -0.90 2.70
C LEU A 154 13.98 -2.18 3.52
N PRO A 155 14.83 -3.23 3.43
CA PRO A 155 14.62 -4.45 4.20
C PRO A 155 14.64 -4.22 5.71
N ALA A 156 15.54 -3.35 6.19
CA ALA A 156 15.63 -3.00 7.60
C ALA A 156 14.38 -2.25 8.07
N THR A 157 13.92 -1.27 7.29
CA THR A 157 12.73 -0.47 7.61
C THR A 157 11.46 -1.33 7.68
N LEU A 158 11.31 -2.30 6.78
CA LEU A 158 10.16 -3.23 6.82
C LEU A 158 10.28 -4.24 7.98
N ALA A 159 11.49 -4.70 8.29
CA ALA A 159 11.72 -5.60 9.42
C ALA A 159 11.40 -4.94 10.77
N GLU A 160 11.61 -3.62 10.91
CA GLU A 160 11.25 -2.86 12.13
C GLU A 160 9.77 -2.99 12.50
N VAL A 161 8.89 -3.15 11.51
CA VAL A 161 7.44 -3.30 11.72
C VAL A 161 6.95 -4.74 11.50
N GLY A 162 7.87 -5.71 11.57
CA GLY A 162 7.52 -7.12 11.63
C GLY A 162 7.23 -7.79 10.28
N PHE A 163 7.68 -7.24 9.16
CA PHE A 163 7.69 -7.98 7.89
C PHE A 163 8.87 -8.94 7.82
N ALA A 164 8.58 -10.23 7.69
CA ALA A 164 9.55 -11.28 7.38
C ALA A 164 10.11 -11.12 5.95
N GLU A 165 11.28 -11.70 5.67
CA GLU A 165 11.96 -11.53 4.37
C GLU A 165 11.09 -11.92 3.16
N GLN A 166 10.27 -12.96 3.29
CA GLN A 166 9.34 -13.40 2.25
C GLN A 166 8.20 -12.38 2.06
N GLU A 167 7.68 -11.83 3.14
CA GLU A 167 6.61 -10.83 3.10
C GLU A 167 7.10 -9.52 2.48
N GLN A 168 8.35 -9.15 2.74
CA GLN A 168 8.99 -8.00 2.09
C GLN A 168 9.08 -8.19 0.57
N ALA A 169 9.43 -9.40 0.12
CA ALA A 169 9.47 -9.73 -1.29
C ALA A 169 8.08 -9.74 -1.92
N ALA A 170 7.07 -10.26 -1.21
CA ALA A 170 5.67 -10.24 -1.62
C ALA A 170 5.15 -8.81 -1.82
N LEU A 171 5.41 -7.91 -0.87
CA LEU A 171 5.04 -6.50 -0.99
C LEU A 171 5.57 -5.85 -2.27
N VAL A 172 6.87 -5.98 -2.54
CA VAL A 172 7.49 -5.38 -3.72
C VAL A 172 7.03 -6.05 -5.02
N THR A 173 6.82 -7.37 -4.98
CA THR A 173 6.31 -8.14 -6.12
C THR A 173 4.91 -7.69 -6.52
N ASN A 174 4.03 -7.50 -5.54
CA ASN A 174 2.65 -7.08 -5.73
C ASN A 174 2.55 -5.72 -6.46
N ILE A 175 3.47 -4.78 -6.20
CA ILE A 175 3.51 -3.47 -6.89
C ILE A 175 3.57 -3.64 -8.42
N VAL A 176 4.48 -4.47 -8.92
CA VAL A 176 4.67 -4.66 -10.37
C VAL A 176 3.56 -5.53 -10.96
N ASN A 177 3.11 -6.55 -10.23
CA ASN A 177 2.04 -7.43 -10.68
C ASN A 177 0.70 -6.69 -10.80
N ALA A 178 0.46 -5.68 -9.97
CA ALA A 178 -0.73 -4.84 -9.99
C ALA A 178 -0.59 -3.55 -10.84
N ARG A 179 0.51 -3.36 -11.58
CA ARG A 179 0.80 -2.11 -12.32
C ARG A 179 -0.32 -1.62 -13.25
N GLU A 180 -1.07 -2.54 -13.85
CA GLU A 180 -2.21 -2.20 -14.71
C GLU A 180 -3.40 -1.67 -13.89
N GLN A 181 -3.68 -2.23 -12.71
CA GLN A 181 -4.73 -1.73 -11.81
C GLN A 181 -4.33 -0.42 -11.15
N LEU A 182 -3.06 -0.29 -10.75
CA LEU A 182 -2.52 0.96 -10.23
C LEU A 182 -2.74 2.12 -11.21
N SER A 183 -2.73 1.84 -12.52
CA SER A 183 -3.00 2.87 -13.54
C SER A 183 -4.42 3.43 -13.55
N TRP A 184 -5.36 2.82 -12.82
CA TRP A 184 -6.71 3.35 -12.63
C TRP A 184 -6.76 4.46 -11.57
N TRP A 185 -5.72 4.55 -10.74
CA TRP A 185 -5.52 5.60 -9.77
C TRP A 185 -4.77 6.76 -10.42
N MET A 186 -5.49 7.85 -10.66
CA MET A 186 -4.98 9.01 -11.39
C MET A 186 -4.97 10.25 -10.52
N PRO A 187 -4.14 11.26 -10.81
CA PRO A 187 -4.24 12.59 -10.21
C PRO A 187 -5.67 13.14 -10.33
N ALA A 188 -6.10 13.96 -9.38
CA ALA A 188 -7.44 14.53 -9.30
C ALA A 188 -7.85 15.20 -10.63
N GLU A 189 -6.97 16.01 -11.20
CA GLU A 189 -7.19 16.73 -12.47
C GLU A 189 -7.29 15.82 -13.70
N ALA A 190 -6.78 14.58 -13.60
CA ALA A 190 -6.80 13.62 -14.70
C ALA A 190 -8.13 12.84 -14.80
N TYR A 191 -8.99 12.89 -13.77
CA TYR A 191 -10.33 12.32 -13.86
C TYR A 191 -11.23 13.18 -14.76
N PRO A 192 -12.14 12.54 -15.53
CA PRO A 192 -13.17 13.27 -16.27
C PRO A 192 -13.99 14.17 -15.35
N PRO A 193 -14.20 15.46 -15.68
CA PRO A 193 -14.96 16.35 -14.82
C PRO A 193 -16.47 16.00 -14.86
N ALA A 194 -17.19 16.33 -13.79
CA ALA A 194 -18.60 16.00 -13.59
C ALA A 194 -19.53 16.51 -14.71
N GLU A 195 -19.17 17.61 -15.37
CA GLU A 195 -19.90 18.14 -16.51
C GLU A 195 -19.64 17.41 -17.83
N ALA A 196 -18.61 16.55 -17.91
CA ALA A 196 -18.24 15.85 -19.14
C ALA A 196 -18.89 14.46 -19.25
N VAL A 197 -19.07 13.75 -18.14
CA VAL A 197 -19.65 12.39 -18.09
C VAL A 197 -20.46 12.19 -16.81
N ASP A 198 -21.45 11.30 -16.85
CA ASP A 198 -22.39 11.06 -15.72
C ASP A 198 -21.70 10.63 -14.42
N ASP A 199 -20.57 9.91 -14.53
CA ASP A 199 -19.74 9.48 -13.39
C ASP A 199 -18.48 10.37 -13.21
N GLY A 200 -18.51 11.59 -13.73
CA GLY A 200 -17.40 12.53 -13.64
C GLY A 200 -17.28 13.12 -12.23
N VAL A 201 -16.11 13.69 -11.92
CA VAL A 201 -15.80 14.19 -10.59
C VAL A 201 -15.75 15.72 -10.55
N VAL A 202 -16.05 16.29 -9.38
CA VAL A 202 -15.72 17.70 -9.11
C VAL A 202 -14.33 17.72 -8.49
N HIS A 203 -13.33 18.21 -9.24
CA HIS A 203 -11.92 18.11 -8.85
C HIS A 203 -11.64 18.70 -7.45
N ASP A 204 -12.29 19.81 -7.09
CA ASP A 204 -12.16 20.46 -5.77
C ASP A 204 -12.57 19.56 -4.59
N TYR A 205 -13.33 18.48 -4.83
CA TYR A 205 -13.76 17.51 -3.81
C TYR A 205 -13.02 16.17 -3.91
N VAL A 206 -12.03 16.05 -4.80
CA VAL A 206 -11.19 14.86 -4.92
C VAL A 206 -9.85 15.17 -4.27
N ALA A 207 -9.54 14.48 -3.18
CA ALA A 207 -8.23 14.60 -2.55
C ALA A 207 -7.11 14.15 -3.50
N PRO A 208 -5.89 14.73 -3.39
CA PRO A 208 -4.74 14.28 -4.17
C PRO A 208 -4.51 12.77 -4.06
N LEU A 209 -3.96 12.16 -5.11
CA LEU A 209 -3.82 10.71 -5.27
C LEU A 209 -3.12 10.07 -4.06
N HIS A 210 -2.00 10.63 -3.62
CA HIS A 210 -1.22 10.08 -2.51
C HIS A 210 -1.95 10.23 -1.17
N GLN A 211 -2.78 11.27 -1.01
CA GLN A 211 -3.67 11.41 0.14
C GLN A 211 -4.79 10.38 0.11
N ARG A 212 -5.41 10.13 -1.06
CA ARG A 212 -6.42 9.07 -1.19
C ARG A 212 -5.84 7.69 -0.90
N ALA A 213 -4.60 7.42 -1.28
CA ALA A 213 -3.91 6.19 -0.91
C ALA A 213 -3.72 6.10 0.62
N ALA A 214 -3.24 7.18 1.25
CA ALA A 214 -3.00 7.24 2.68
C ALA A 214 -4.30 7.17 3.51
N GLU A 215 -5.19 8.17 3.37
CA GLU A 215 -6.45 8.26 4.10
C GLU A 215 -7.40 7.12 3.79
N GLY A 216 -7.47 6.68 2.53
CA GLY A 216 -8.31 5.54 2.14
C GLY A 216 -7.93 4.29 2.93
N SER A 217 -6.63 4.04 3.12
CA SER A 217 -6.15 2.92 3.92
C SER A 217 -6.63 3.01 5.38
N LEU A 218 -6.52 4.19 5.98
CA LEU A 218 -6.95 4.41 7.37
C LEU A 218 -8.47 4.24 7.51
N LEU A 219 -9.24 4.84 6.61
CA LEU A 219 -10.71 4.76 6.61
C LEU A 219 -11.21 3.32 6.41
N TRP A 220 -10.55 2.54 5.55
CA TRP A 220 -10.89 1.13 5.38
C TRP A 220 -10.65 0.33 6.66
N ILE A 221 -9.50 0.53 7.33
CA ILE A 221 -9.16 -0.16 8.57
C ILE A 221 -10.12 0.24 9.70
N ASP A 222 -10.41 1.53 9.86
CA ASP A 222 -11.34 2.04 10.88
C ASP A 222 -12.75 1.47 10.73
N GLY A 223 -13.20 1.24 9.49
CA GLY A 223 -14.50 0.67 9.21
C GLY A 223 -14.63 -0.84 9.47
N LEU A 224 -13.52 -1.55 9.65
CA LEU A 224 -13.52 -3.02 9.71
C LEU A 224 -14.19 -3.57 10.96
N ASP A 225 -14.03 -2.93 12.14
CA ASP A 225 -14.68 -3.39 13.36
C ASP A 225 -16.20 -3.51 13.16
N HIS A 226 -16.81 -2.44 12.66
CA HIS A 226 -18.24 -2.40 12.40
C HIS A 226 -18.66 -3.38 11.30
N PHE A 227 -17.89 -3.46 10.21
CA PHE A 227 -18.19 -4.34 9.09
C PHE A 227 -18.16 -5.81 9.49
N LEU A 228 -17.07 -6.26 10.13
CA LEU A 228 -16.86 -7.65 10.52
C LEU A 228 -17.92 -8.09 11.52
N TRP A 229 -18.21 -7.27 12.53
CA TRP A 229 -19.28 -7.54 13.49
C TRP A 229 -20.66 -7.67 12.80
N THR A 230 -21.01 -6.72 11.93
CA THR A 230 -22.33 -6.72 11.27
C THR A 230 -22.50 -7.90 10.31
N ASN A 231 -21.39 -8.41 9.75
CA ASN A 231 -21.38 -9.49 8.77
C ASN A 231 -20.82 -10.81 9.33
N GLU A 232 -20.75 -10.98 10.66
CA GLU A 232 -20.12 -12.12 11.35
C GLU A 232 -20.51 -13.47 10.73
N VAL A 233 -21.80 -13.66 10.42
CA VAL A 233 -22.34 -14.91 9.86
C VAL A 233 -21.86 -15.24 8.44
N LEU A 234 -21.27 -14.28 7.73
CA LEU A 234 -20.76 -14.43 6.37
C LEU A 234 -19.23 -14.55 6.34
N VAL A 235 -18.54 -14.01 7.34
CA VAL A 235 -17.08 -13.93 7.42
C VAL A 235 -16.49 -15.32 7.73
N THR A 236 -15.39 -15.66 7.07
CA THR A 236 -14.62 -16.89 7.32
C THR A 236 -13.26 -16.55 7.92
N SER A 237 -12.60 -17.54 8.54
CA SER A 237 -11.22 -17.36 9.03
C SER A 237 -10.27 -17.00 7.89
N GLU A 238 -10.42 -17.61 6.72
CA GLU A 238 -9.60 -17.30 5.54
C GLU A 238 -9.74 -15.83 5.10
N MET A 239 -10.96 -15.27 5.17
CA MET A 239 -11.17 -13.85 4.89
C MET A 239 -10.46 -12.97 5.91
N ILE A 240 -10.48 -13.34 7.19
CA ILE A 240 -9.80 -12.60 8.26
C ILE A 240 -8.28 -12.66 8.06
N ASP A 241 -7.73 -13.84 7.79
CA ASP A 241 -6.29 -14.04 7.58
C ASP A 241 -5.78 -13.20 6.40
N ARG A 242 -6.52 -13.20 5.27
CA ARG A 242 -6.20 -12.37 4.10
C ARG A 242 -6.38 -10.88 4.39
N GLY A 243 -7.48 -10.51 5.04
CA GLY A 243 -7.72 -9.12 5.45
C GLY A 243 -6.61 -8.58 6.35
N LEU A 244 -6.08 -9.39 7.27
CA LEU A 244 -4.96 -9.00 8.12
C LEU A 244 -3.67 -8.80 7.32
N TRP A 245 -3.41 -9.60 6.29
CA TRP A 245 -2.30 -9.35 5.37
C TRP A 245 -2.48 -8.02 4.61
N ASP A 246 -3.68 -7.71 4.16
CA ASP A 246 -3.96 -6.45 3.45
C ASP A 246 -3.82 -5.24 4.38
N ILE A 247 -4.29 -5.35 5.61
CA ILE A 247 -4.12 -4.33 6.66
C ILE A 247 -2.65 -4.12 6.99
N LYS A 248 -1.91 -5.21 7.22
CA LYS A 248 -0.46 -5.15 7.46
C LYS A 248 0.24 -4.45 6.30
N SER A 249 -0.12 -4.79 5.06
CA SER A 249 0.43 -4.16 3.85
C SER A 249 0.12 -2.67 3.78
N MET A 250 -1.15 -2.27 4.01
CA MET A 250 -1.56 -0.87 4.06
C MET A 250 -0.79 -0.07 5.12
N LEU A 251 -0.71 -0.56 6.35
CA LEU A 251 0.06 0.07 7.42
C LEU A 251 1.56 0.09 7.10
N GLY A 252 2.09 -0.92 6.40
CA GLY A 252 3.48 -1.00 5.96
C GLY A 252 3.81 0.07 4.93
N GLY A 253 2.95 0.26 3.93
CA GLY A 253 3.04 1.38 2.99
C GLY A 253 2.99 2.72 3.73
N TYR A 254 2.07 2.87 4.67
CA TYR A 254 1.95 4.08 5.49
C TYR A 254 3.23 4.38 6.29
N TYR A 255 3.80 3.37 6.96
CA TYR A 255 5.04 3.49 7.71
C TYR A 255 6.23 3.90 6.83
N LEU A 256 6.33 3.36 5.61
CA LEU A 256 7.35 3.77 4.64
C LEU A 256 7.20 5.23 4.23
N MET A 257 5.97 5.70 3.97
CA MET A 257 5.71 7.10 3.65
C MET A 257 6.05 8.03 4.82
N GLY A 258 5.59 7.68 6.03
CA GLY A 258 5.88 8.44 7.25
C GLY A 258 7.39 8.49 7.56
N SER A 259 8.11 7.39 7.34
CA SER A 259 9.56 7.33 7.48
C SER A 259 10.27 8.23 6.47
N ALA A 260 9.83 8.24 5.20
CA ALA A 260 10.37 9.15 4.20
C ALA A 260 10.13 10.63 4.56
N ALA A 261 8.95 10.95 5.10
CA ALA A 261 8.64 12.29 5.58
C ALA A 261 9.48 12.69 6.80
N ARG A 262 9.73 11.77 7.75
CA ARG A 262 10.64 11.99 8.88
C ARG A 262 12.05 12.29 8.38
N ASP A 263 12.58 11.47 7.48
CA ASP A 263 13.93 11.64 6.94
C ASP A 263 14.05 12.92 6.11
N LEU A 264 12.96 13.35 5.46
CA LEU A 264 12.87 14.66 4.81
C LEU A 264 12.94 15.81 5.83
N ALA A 265 12.21 15.70 6.94
CA ALA A 265 12.23 16.68 8.04
C ALA A 265 13.63 16.83 8.66
N GLU A 266 14.39 15.73 8.72
CA GLU A 266 15.76 15.68 9.24
C GLU A 266 16.82 16.07 8.19
N GLY A 267 16.43 16.15 6.91
CA GLY A 267 17.35 16.43 5.80
C GLY A 267 18.29 15.26 5.48
N SER A 268 17.91 14.03 5.84
CA SER A 268 18.72 12.81 5.68
C SER A 268 18.35 11.99 4.44
N ILE A 269 17.25 12.31 3.75
CA ILE A 269 16.80 11.63 2.54
C ILE A 269 17.27 12.32 1.25
N ALA A 270 17.70 11.52 0.28
CA ALA A 270 17.96 11.94 -1.09
C ALA A 270 16.66 12.10 -1.88
N ASP A 271 16.60 13.03 -2.83
CA ASP A 271 15.36 13.37 -3.52
C ASP A 271 14.81 12.19 -4.35
N GLU A 272 15.67 11.43 -5.02
CA GLU A 272 15.26 10.23 -5.74
C GLU A 272 14.68 9.15 -4.82
N HIS A 273 15.15 9.06 -3.57
CA HIS A 273 14.61 8.15 -2.57
C HIS A 273 13.26 8.64 -2.06
N LEU A 274 13.10 9.96 -1.86
CA LEU A 274 11.84 10.56 -1.44
C LEU A 274 10.73 10.26 -2.46
N SER A 275 10.93 10.57 -3.74
CA SER A 275 9.93 10.29 -4.77
C SER A 275 9.65 8.79 -4.90
N THR A 276 10.69 7.96 -4.82
CA THR A 276 10.56 6.49 -4.89
C THR A 276 9.71 5.95 -3.74
N LEU A 277 9.99 6.39 -2.51
CA LEU A 277 9.26 5.94 -1.33
C LEU A 277 7.82 6.44 -1.34
N ILE A 278 7.53 7.66 -1.78
CA ILE A 278 6.14 8.16 -1.88
C ILE A 278 5.35 7.37 -2.92
N SER A 279 5.88 7.18 -4.13
CA SER A 279 5.20 6.39 -5.18
C SER A 279 5.03 4.93 -4.76
N GLY A 280 6.09 4.30 -4.21
CA GLY A 280 6.06 2.91 -3.78
C GLY A 280 5.11 2.65 -2.60
N SER A 281 5.16 3.49 -1.57
CA SER A 281 4.24 3.40 -0.42
C SER A 281 2.78 3.57 -0.82
N SER A 282 2.50 4.55 -1.68
CA SER A 282 1.14 4.80 -2.19
C SER A 282 0.63 3.60 -2.99
N ALA A 283 1.48 2.98 -3.82
CA ALA A 283 1.12 1.78 -4.55
C ALA A 283 0.80 0.61 -3.60
N ILE A 284 1.62 0.38 -2.57
CA ILE A 284 1.36 -0.65 -1.54
C ILE A 284 0.01 -0.42 -0.86
N MET A 285 -0.26 0.82 -0.44
CA MET A 285 -1.50 1.20 0.22
C MET A 285 -2.73 0.98 -0.69
N ILE A 286 -2.65 1.41 -1.95
CA ILE A 286 -3.74 1.20 -2.92
C ILE A 286 -4.00 -0.28 -3.16
N ILE A 287 -2.96 -1.07 -3.34
CA ILE A 287 -3.08 -2.53 -3.53
C ILE A 287 -3.80 -3.14 -2.31
N GLY A 288 -3.34 -2.83 -1.10
CA GLY A 288 -3.97 -3.34 0.12
C GLY A 288 -5.46 -2.97 0.21
N GLN A 289 -5.85 -1.75 -0.17
CA GLN A 289 -7.27 -1.34 -0.19
C GLN A 289 -8.09 -2.15 -1.19
N GLU A 290 -7.59 -2.33 -2.41
CA GLU A 290 -8.31 -3.07 -3.46
C GLU A 290 -8.44 -4.55 -3.10
N PHE A 291 -7.40 -5.16 -2.52
CA PHE A 291 -7.43 -6.55 -2.08
C PHE A 291 -8.30 -6.74 -0.84
N LEU A 292 -8.27 -5.84 0.14
CA LEU A 292 -9.17 -5.90 1.30
C LEU A 292 -10.65 -5.84 0.85
N LEU A 293 -10.95 -4.96 -0.11
CA LEU A 293 -12.28 -4.85 -0.69
C LEU A 293 -12.74 -6.18 -1.31
N ASP A 294 -11.86 -6.86 -2.04
CA ASP A 294 -12.19 -8.12 -2.71
C ASP A 294 -12.15 -9.33 -1.77
N ASP A 295 -11.25 -9.38 -0.79
CA ASP A 295 -11.06 -10.51 0.12
C ASP A 295 -12.05 -10.51 1.28
N VAL A 296 -12.41 -9.33 1.80
CA VAL A 296 -13.25 -9.20 3.01
C VAL A 296 -14.61 -8.59 2.72
N ILE A 297 -14.65 -7.50 1.95
CA ILE A 297 -15.85 -6.66 1.87
C ILE A 297 -16.85 -7.16 0.84
N ARG A 298 -16.40 -7.52 -0.37
CA ARG A 298 -17.23 -8.05 -1.46
C ARG A 298 -17.47 -9.55 -1.29
N ILE A 299 -18.38 -9.89 -0.39
CA ILE A 299 -18.74 -11.28 -0.10
C ILE A 299 -19.71 -11.81 -1.16
N THR A 300 -19.23 -12.75 -1.97
CA THR A 300 -20.03 -13.51 -2.94
C THR A 300 -20.46 -14.87 -2.38
N ASP A 301 -21.46 -15.51 -3.00
CA ASP A 301 -22.03 -16.79 -2.52
C ASP A 301 -21.00 -17.93 -2.41
N ASP A 302 -19.94 -17.90 -3.22
CA ASP A 302 -18.83 -18.85 -3.22
C ASP A 302 -17.79 -18.59 -2.11
N LYS A 303 -17.75 -17.37 -1.56
CA LYS A 303 -16.78 -16.96 -0.52
C LYS A 303 -17.33 -17.06 0.90
N ARG A 304 -18.63 -16.84 1.07
CA ARG A 304 -19.26 -16.74 2.40
C ARG A 304 -19.14 -18.05 3.19
N ALA A 305 -19.23 -17.93 4.51
CA ALA A 305 -19.39 -19.08 5.39
C ALA A 305 -20.56 -19.98 4.96
N PRO A 306 -20.44 -21.33 5.06
CA PRO A 306 -21.49 -22.24 4.64
C PRO A 306 -22.81 -21.96 5.36
N THR A 307 -23.87 -21.67 4.61
CA THR A 307 -25.23 -21.67 5.17
C THR A 307 -25.60 -23.12 5.44
N GLY A 308 -25.61 -23.54 6.70
CA GLY A 308 -25.87 -24.93 7.08
C GLY A 308 -27.11 -25.48 6.37
N VAL A 309 -26.92 -26.49 5.51
CA VAL A 309 -28.01 -27.37 5.11
C VAL A 309 -28.36 -28.16 6.37
N THR A 310 -29.36 -27.70 7.09
CA THR A 310 -30.09 -28.58 8.00
C THR A 310 -30.89 -29.53 7.11
N SER A 311 -30.24 -30.62 6.69
CA SER A 311 -30.97 -31.82 6.26
C SER A 311 -31.72 -32.34 7.48
N GLN A 312 -33.01 -31.99 7.56
CA GLN A 312 -34.02 -32.75 8.33
C GLN A 312 -34.33 -34.05 7.61
#